data_AF-A0A3P8KLH7-F1
#
_entry.id   AF-A0A3P8KLH7-F1
#
_cell.length_a   1.000
_cell.length_b   1.000
_cell.length_c   1.000
_cell.angle_alpha   90.00
_cell.angle_beta   90.00
_cell.angle_gamma   90.00
#
_symmetry.space_group_name_H-M   'P 1'
#
loop_
_entity.id
_entity.type
_entity.pdbx_description
1 polymer ?
#
loop_
_entity_poly.entity_id
_entity_poly.type
_entity_poly.pdbx_seq_one_letter_code
_entity_poly.pdbx_strand_id
1 'polypeptide(L)'
;MAGNKPFNKPQTEPRVRDPQVAGLKVPPHSIEAEQSVLGGLMLDNERWDDVAERVVAEDFYTRPHRHIFIEMARLQETGSPIDLITLAESLERQGQLDSVGGFAYLAELSKNTPSAANISAYADIVRERAVVREMISVANEIAEAGFDPQGRTSEDLLDLAESRVFKIAESRANKDEGPRNIAEVLDATVCAYRAAVPAAARRRHRREYRL
;
A
#
# COMPACT_ATOMS: atom_id res chain seq x y z
N MET A 1 18.36 -54.99 38.55
CA MET A 1 18.32 -53.52 38.65
C MET A 1 18.92 -52.95 37.37
N ALA A 2 18.09 -52.72 36.34
CA ALA A 2 18.53 -52.16 35.08
C ALA A 2 18.61 -50.63 35.22
N GLY A 3 19.81 -50.09 35.08
CA GLY A 3 20.09 -48.66 35.22
C GLY A 3 19.46 -47.83 34.10
N ASN A 4 18.65 -46.85 34.48
CA ASN A 4 18.17 -45.79 33.60
C ASN A 4 19.35 -45.04 32.96
N LYS A 5 19.48 -45.15 31.63
CA LYS A 5 20.25 -44.19 30.83
C LYS A 5 19.40 -42.93 30.66
N PRO A 6 19.89 -41.73 30.97
CA PRO A 6 19.13 -40.50 30.74
C PRO A 6 18.98 -40.26 29.24
N PHE A 7 17.74 -40.00 28.83
CA PHE A 7 17.35 -39.60 27.48
C PHE A 7 17.98 -38.24 27.17
N ASN A 8 18.95 -38.20 26.25
CA ASN A 8 19.58 -36.95 25.81
C ASN A 8 18.58 -36.17 24.95
N LYS A 9 18.07 -35.04 25.46
CA LYS A 9 17.22 -34.13 24.69
C LYS A 9 18.05 -33.52 23.57
N PRO A 10 17.60 -33.48 22.30
CA PRO A 10 18.28 -32.70 21.29
C PRO A 10 18.20 -31.22 21.71
N GLN A 11 19.36 -30.66 22.03
CA GLN A 11 19.51 -29.23 22.26
C GLN A 11 19.22 -28.53 20.92
N THR A 12 18.05 -27.92 20.79
CA THR A 12 17.79 -26.93 19.74
C THR A 12 18.57 -25.67 20.11
N GLU A 13 19.85 -25.66 19.77
CA GLU A 13 20.64 -24.44 19.80
C GLU A 13 19.98 -23.41 18.86
N PRO A 14 19.82 -22.14 19.27
CA PRO A 14 19.33 -21.10 18.40
C PRO A 14 20.30 -20.99 17.22
N ARG A 15 19.81 -21.17 15.99
CA ARG A 15 20.61 -21.01 14.76
C ARG A 15 21.27 -19.63 14.80
N VAL A 16 22.56 -19.60 15.14
CA VAL A 16 23.38 -18.40 15.10
C VAL A 16 23.36 -17.94 13.64
N ARG A 17 22.77 -16.77 13.38
CA ARG A 17 22.71 -16.19 12.04
C ARG A 17 24.17 -15.92 11.61
N ASP A 18 24.59 -16.48 10.48
CA ASP A 18 25.94 -16.27 9.95
C ASP A 18 26.25 -14.76 9.85
N PRO A 19 27.39 -14.27 10.36
CA PRO A 19 27.73 -12.85 10.37
C PRO A 19 27.76 -12.21 8.98
N GLN A 20 28.00 -12.99 7.92
CA GLN A 20 27.94 -12.52 6.54
C GLN A 20 26.51 -12.20 6.06
N VAL A 21 25.48 -12.79 6.65
CA VAL A 21 24.07 -12.50 6.34
C VAL A 21 23.59 -11.25 7.10
N ALA A 22 24.21 -10.93 8.23
CA ALA A 22 23.93 -9.71 9.01
C ALA A 22 24.37 -8.41 8.31
N GLY A 23 25.23 -8.50 7.28
CA GLY A 23 25.68 -7.37 6.47
C GLY A 23 24.79 -7.02 5.26
N LEU A 24 23.78 -7.85 4.95
CA LEU A 24 22.82 -7.55 3.91
C LEU A 24 21.81 -6.55 4.46
N LYS A 25 21.91 -5.30 4.01
CA LYS A 25 20.93 -4.25 4.31
C LYS A 25 19.59 -4.66 3.68
N VAL A 26 18.68 -5.17 4.50
CA VAL A 26 17.33 -5.52 4.04
C VAL A 26 16.54 -4.22 3.88
N PRO A 27 15.86 -4.00 2.74
CA PRO A 27 14.99 -2.84 2.59
C PRO A 27 13.92 -2.79 3.68
N PRO A 28 13.48 -1.60 4.11
CA PRO A 28 12.46 -1.46 5.14
C PRO A 28 11.14 -2.08 4.68
N HIS A 29 10.56 -2.90 5.55
CA HIS A 29 9.29 -3.59 5.34
C HIS A 29 8.68 -3.95 6.70
N SER A 30 7.39 -4.30 6.72
CA SER A 30 6.72 -4.88 7.89
C SER A 30 5.73 -5.92 7.42
N ILE A 31 6.10 -7.19 7.57
CA ILE A 31 5.25 -8.31 7.15
C ILE A 31 3.97 -8.35 7.98
N GLU A 32 4.09 -8.07 9.28
CA GLU A 32 2.98 -8.10 10.22
C GLU A 32 1.91 -7.05 9.87
N ALA A 33 2.33 -5.84 9.47
CA ALA A 33 1.42 -4.80 9.00
C ALA A 33 0.74 -5.22 7.69
N GLU A 34 1.50 -5.76 6.73
CA GLU A 34 0.95 -6.26 5.46
C GLU A 34 -0.09 -7.36 5.70
N GLN A 35 0.20 -8.34 6.57
CA GLN A 35 -0.72 -9.40 6.93
C GLN A 35 -1.99 -8.85 7.61
N SER A 36 -1.84 -7.85 8.48
CA SER A 36 -2.96 -7.20 9.17
C SER A 36 -3.86 -6.43 8.22
N VAL A 37 -3.31 -5.81 7.17
CA VAL A 37 -4.10 -5.15 6.13
C VAL A 37 -4.88 -6.17 5.31
N LEU A 38 -4.21 -7.20 4.80
CA LEU A 38 -4.87 -8.21 3.96
C LEU A 38 -5.92 -9.00 4.74
N GLY A 39 -5.59 -9.46 5.95
CA GLY A 39 -6.54 -10.17 6.81
C GLY A 39 -7.69 -9.28 7.26
N GLY A 40 -7.43 -7.99 7.52
CA GLY A 40 -8.47 -7.02 7.89
C GLY A 40 -9.49 -6.81 6.76
N LEU A 41 -9.01 -6.70 5.51
CA LEU A 41 -9.89 -6.58 4.33
C LEU A 41 -10.74 -7.84 4.10
N MET A 42 -10.22 -9.03 4.43
CA MET A 42 -11.01 -10.27 4.36
C MET A 42 -12.12 -10.35 5.42
N LEU A 43 -11.99 -9.59 6.52
CA LEU A 43 -12.98 -9.56 7.62
C LEU A 43 -14.02 -8.47 7.43
N ASP A 44 -13.61 -7.32 6.92
CA ASP A 44 -14.45 -6.14 6.75
C ASP A 44 -14.18 -5.47 5.39
N ASN A 45 -15.07 -5.77 4.42
CA ASN A 45 -14.96 -5.25 3.07
C ASN A 45 -15.37 -3.77 2.98
N GLU A 46 -16.08 -3.22 3.96
CA GLU A 46 -16.47 -1.80 3.96
C GLU A 46 -15.24 -0.88 4.11
N ARG A 47 -14.14 -1.41 4.67
CA ARG A 47 -12.86 -0.70 4.80
C ARG A 47 -12.05 -0.66 3.51
N TRP A 48 -12.51 -1.27 2.43
CA TRP A 48 -11.78 -1.31 1.16
C TRP A 48 -11.44 0.09 0.66
N ASP A 49 -12.43 0.99 0.60
CA ASP A 49 -12.25 2.33 0.05
C ASP A 49 -11.20 3.14 0.83
N ASP A 50 -11.23 3.04 2.17
CA ASP A 50 -10.23 3.68 3.05
C ASP A 50 -8.81 3.14 2.80
N VAL A 51 -8.67 1.83 2.63
CA VAL A 51 -7.35 1.21 2.43
C VAL A 51 -6.83 1.47 1.02
N ALA A 52 -7.67 1.37 0.01
CA ALA A 52 -7.32 1.60 -1.39
C ALA A 52 -6.90 3.05 -1.68
N GLU A 53 -7.36 4.02 -0.86
CA GLU A 53 -6.87 5.40 -0.92
C GLU A 53 -5.45 5.56 -0.36
N ARG A 54 -5.02 4.67 0.53
CA ARG A 54 -3.75 4.78 1.27
C ARG A 54 -2.61 3.97 0.67
N VAL A 55 -2.91 2.76 0.19
CA VAL A 55 -1.91 1.79 -0.28
C VAL A 55 -2.25 1.23 -1.65
N VAL A 56 -1.22 0.99 -2.45
CA VAL A 56 -1.31 0.29 -3.74
C VAL A 56 -0.61 -1.06 -3.69
N ALA A 57 -0.86 -1.92 -4.69
CA ALA A 57 -0.30 -3.27 -4.73
C ALA A 57 1.24 -3.29 -4.64
N GLU A 58 1.90 -2.30 -5.24
CA GLU A 58 3.36 -2.17 -5.28
C GLU A 58 3.98 -1.83 -3.92
N ASP A 59 3.18 -1.31 -2.99
CA ASP A 59 3.63 -0.93 -1.65
C ASP A 59 3.92 -2.16 -0.77
N PHE A 60 3.32 -3.31 -1.05
CA PHE A 60 3.60 -4.55 -0.36
C PHE A 60 5.01 -5.06 -0.72
N TYR A 61 5.77 -5.50 0.28
CA TYR A 61 7.12 -5.98 0.09
C TYR A 61 7.16 -7.34 -0.61
N THR A 62 6.30 -8.27 -0.20
CA THR A 62 6.33 -9.64 -0.72
C THR A 62 5.45 -9.78 -1.97
N ARG A 63 5.94 -10.50 -2.98
CA ARG A 63 5.19 -10.78 -4.21
C ARG A 63 3.83 -11.45 -3.96
N PRO A 64 3.70 -12.45 -3.05
CA PRO A 64 2.41 -13.02 -2.67
C PRO A 64 1.40 -11.97 -2.22
N HIS A 65 1.80 -11.05 -1.33
CA HIS A 65 0.90 -10.01 -0.82
C HIS A 65 0.42 -9.05 -1.93
N ARG A 66 1.29 -8.71 -2.89
CA ARG A 66 0.88 -7.91 -4.06
C ARG A 66 -0.23 -8.59 -4.85
N HIS A 67 -0.04 -9.87 -5.16
CA HIS A 67 -1.01 -10.65 -5.93
C HIS A 67 -2.33 -10.81 -5.21
N ILE A 68 -2.28 -11.03 -3.90
CA ILE A 68 -3.48 -11.08 -3.06
C ILE A 68 -4.23 -9.75 -3.15
N PHE A 69 -3.55 -8.61 -2.96
CA PHE A 69 -4.18 -7.30 -3.01
C PHE A 69 -4.77 -6.96 -4.39
N ILE A 70 -4.06 -7.31 -5.47
CA ILE A 70 -4.56 -7.17 -6.85
C ILE A 70 -5.85 -7.96 -7.04
N GLU A 71 -5.91 -9.18 -6.54
CA GLU A 71 -7.11 -10.00 -6.68
C GLU A 71 -8.27 -9.50 -5.82
N MET A 72 -7.99 -8.97 -4.63
CA MET A 72 -9.00 -8.28 -3.83
C MET A 72 -9.60 -7.08 -4.58
N ALA A 73 -8.76 -6.28 -5.24
CA ALA A 73 -9.23 -5.15 -6.06
C ALA A 73 -10.14 -5.62 -7.20
N ARG A 74 -9.75 -6.70 -7.89
CA ARG A 74 -10.55 -7.29 -8.96
C ARG A 74 -11.90 -7.82 -8.47
N LEU A 75 -11.93 -8.47 -7.31
CA LEU A 75 -13.17 -8.95 -6.70
C LEU A 75 -14.09 -7.78 -6.33
N GLN A 76 -13.54 -6.71 -5.75
CA GLN A 76 -14.29 -5.50 -5.45
C GLN A 76 -14.90 -4.87 -6.71
N GLU A 77 -14.12 -4.73 -7.78
CA GLU A 77 -14.58 -4.16 -9.05
C GLU A 77 -15.70 -4.99 -9.69
N THR A 78 -15.67 -6.31 -9.52
CA THR A 78 -16.72 -7.22 -10.00
C THR A 78 -17.92 -7.32 -9.06
N GLY A 79 -17.90 -6.62 -7.92
CA GLY A 79 -18.95 -6.66 -6.91
C GLY A 79 -19.04 -7.98 -6.14
N SER A 80 -17.96 -8.76 -6.13
CA SER A 80 -17.86 -10.01 -5.36
C SER A 80 -17.29 -9.72 -3.97
N PRO A 81 -17.80 -10.37 -2.91
CA PRO A 81 -17.27 -10.19 -1.56
C PRO A 81 -15.82 -10.69 -1.47
N ILE A 82 -15.01 -10.00 -0.68
CA ILE A 82 -13.62 -10.37 -0.42
C ILE A 82 -13.60 -11.16 0.89
N ASP A 83 -13.76 -12.47 0.80
CA ASP A 83 -13.61 -13.38 1.93
C ASP A 83 -12.60 -14.49 1.60
N LEU A 84 -12.18 -15.26 2.61
CA LEU A 84 -11.19 -16.32 2.46
C LEU A 84 -11.54 -17.34 1.35
N ILE A 85 -12.81 -17.72 1.25
CA ILE A 85 -13.28 -18.74 0.31
C ILE A 85 -13.32 -18.13 -1.08
N THR A 86 -14.00 -16.99 -1.24
CA THR A 86 -14.15 -16.32 -2.54
C THR A 86 -12.80 -15.94 -3.14
N LEU A 87 -11.87 -15.44 -2.30
CA LEU A 87 -10.52 -15.12 -2.73
C LEU A 87 -9.73 -16.36 -3.15
N ALA A 88 -9.81 -17.45 -2.39
CA ALA A 88 -9.12 -18.69 -2.72
C ALA A 88 -9.61 -19.30 -4.03
N GLU A 89 -10.94 -19.39 -4.23
CA GLU A 89 -11.54 -19.86 -5.48
C GLU A 89 -11.10 -18.98 -6.66
N SER A 90 -11.05 -17.67 -6.45
CA SER A 90 -10.68 -16.75 -7.51
C SER A 90 -9.20 -16.86 -7.91
N LEU A 91 -8.31 -17.00 -6.94
CA LEU A 91 -6.89 -17.26 -7.17
C LEU A 91 -6.64 -18.64 -7.78
N GLU A 92 -7.44 -19.65 -7.42
CA GLU A 92 -7.36 -21.00 -7.99
C GLU A 92 -7.76 -21.00 -9.47
N ARG A 93 -8.85 -20.31 -9.82
CA ARG A 93 -9.28 -20.15 -11.23
C ARG A 93 -8.22 -19.49 -12.11
N GLN A 94 -7.38 -18.64 -11.53
CA GLN A 94 -6.27 -17.99 -12.23
C GLN A 94 -4.96 -18.79 -12.19
N GLY A 95 -4.93 -19.95 -11.51
CA GLY A 95 -3.72 -20.75 -11.33
C GLY A 95 -2.66 -20.07 -10.45
N GLN A 96 -3.06 -19.12 -9.60
CA GLN A 96 -2.14 -18.33 -8.76
C GLN A 96 -2.16 -18.73 -7.29
N LEU A 97 -3.12 -19.56 -6.84
CA LEU A 97 -3.29 -19.94 -5.43
C LEU A 97 -2.00 -20.53 -4.82
N ASP A 98 -1.33 -21.43 -5.53
CA ASP A 98 -0.07 -22.02 -5.05
C ASP A 98 1.07 -20.99 -4.96
N SER A 99 1.07 -20.00 -5.86
CA SER A 99 2.10 -18.97 -5.91
C SER A 99 2.03 -17.97 -4.74
N VAL A 100 0.87 -17.86 -4.10
CA VAL A 100 0.67 -17.00 -2.93
C VAL A 100 0.81 -17.74 -1.60
N GLY A 101 1.14 -19.03 -1.62
CA GLY A 101 1.29 -19.88 -0.42
C GLY A 101 0.10 -20.82 -0.15
N GLY A 102 -0.89 -20.85 -1.06
CA GLY A 102 -2.03 -21.75 -0.98
C GLY A 102 -3.12 -21.30 0.00
N PHE A 103 -4.18 -22.11 0.08
CA PHE A 103 -5.31 -21.84 0.98
C PHE A 103 -4.89 -21.71 2.45
N ALA A 104 -3.92 -22.52 2.88
CA ALA A 104 -3.43 -22.50 4.27
C ALA A 104 -2.84 -21.14 4.65
N TYR A 105 -2.14 -20.47 3.73
CA TYR A 105 -1.57 -19.15 3.99
C TYR A 105 -2.65 -18.08 4.10
N LEU A 106 -3.65 -18.09 3.21
CA LEU A 106 -4.78 -17.16 3.31
C LEU A 106 -5.54 -17.33 4.64
N ALA A 107 -5.73 -18.58 5.09
CA ALA A 107 -6.34 -18.85 6.39
C ALA A 107 -5.49 -18.34 7.56
N GLU A 108 -4.16 -18.39 7.44
CA GLU A 108 -3.25 -17.80 8.42
C GLU A 108 -3.38 -16.27 8.48
N LEU A 109 -3.51 -15.59 7.33
CA LEU A 109 -3.73 -14.13 7.27
C LEU A 109 -5.01 -13.71 8.01
N SER A 110 -6.12 -14.43 7.78
CA SER A 110 -7.38 -14.17 8.48
C SER A 110 -7.27 -14.43 9.98
N LYS A 111 -6.50 -15.45 10.39
CA LYS A 111 -6.32 -15.81 11.80
C LYS A 111 -5.42 -14.82 12.56
N ASN A 112 -4.36 -14.33 11.91
CA ASN A 112 -3.40 -13.41 12.53
C ASN A 112 -3.96 -11.99 12.68
N THR A 113 -5.12 -11.70 12.09
CA THR A 113 -5.78 -10.40 12.16
C THR A 113 -7.07 -10.49 12.96
N PRO A 114 -7.05 -10.31 14.28
CA PRO A 114 -8.25 -10.47 15.11
C PRO A 114 -9.27 -9.34 14.96
N SER A 115 -8.90 -8.18 14.39
CA SER A 115 -9.80 -7.04 14.24
C SER A 115 -9.40 -6.13 13.07
N ALA A 116 -10.40 -5.63 12.34
CA ALA A 116 -10.25 -4.61 11.30
C ALA A 116 -10.21 -3.16 11.85
N ALA A 117 -10.35 -2.96 13.18
CA ALA A 117 -10.48 -1.63 13.77
C ALA A 117 -9.32 -0.67 13.44
N ASN A 118 -8.09 -1.20 13.39
CA ASN A 118 -6.86 -0.43 13.16
C ASN A 118 -6.27 -0.60 11.76
N ILE A 119 -7.06 -1.10 10.80
CA ILE A 119 -6.58 -1.41 9.44
C ILE A 119 -5.92 -0.21 8.74
N SER A 120 -6.47 0.99 8.93
CA SER A 120 -5.94 2.23 8.36
C SER A 120 -4.53 2.54 8.89
N ALA A 121 -4.28 2.34 10.18
CA ALA A 121 -2.97 2.58 10.78
C ALA A 121 -1.92 1.58 10.26
N TYR A 122 -2.33 0.32 10.01
CA TYR A 122 -1.44 -0.66 9.39
C TYR A 122 -1.18 -0.33 7.91
N ALA A 123 -2.18 0.15 7.18
CA ALA A 123 -2.01 0.63 5.81
C ALA A 123 -1.01 1.81 5.76
N ASP A 124 -1.09 2.76 6.70
CA ASP A 124 -0.14 3.87 6.80
C ASP A 124 1.29 3.37 7.07
N ILE A 125 1.46 2.33 7.91
CA ILE A 125 2.77 1.71 8.13
C ILE A 125 3.31 1.07 6.84
N VAL A 126 2.49 0.35 6.09
CA VAL A 126 2.90 -0.27 4.81
C VAL A 126 3.32 0.81 3.82
N ARG A 127 2.52 1.88 3.68
CA ARG A 127 2.82 3.05 2.83
C ARG A 127 4.16 3.68 3.20
N GLU A 128 4.39 3.96 4.48
CA GLU A 128 5.63 4.58 4.95
C GLU A 128 6.85 3.70 4.63
N ARG A 129 6.76 2.39 4.85
CA ARG A 129 7.86 1.46 4.50
C ARG A 129 8.09 1.37 3.00
N ALA A 130 7.04 1.45 2.19
CA ALA A 130 7.15 1.50 0.74
C ALA A 130 7.88 2.76 0.26
N VAL A 131 7.56 3.93 0.82
CA VAL A 131 8.23 5.20 0.51
C VAL A 131 9.72 5.12 0.80
N VAL A 132 10.11 4.66 1.98
CA VAL A 132 11.53 4.56 2.34
C VAL A 132 12.25 3.55 1.43
N ARG A 133 11.57 2.46 1.03
CA ARG A 133 12.13 1.47 0.10
C ARG A 133 12.31 2.03 -1.31
N GLU A 134 11.37 2.83 -1.78
CA GLU A 134 11.46 3.51 -3.08
C GLU A 134 12.61 4.54 -3.08
N MET A 135 12.74 5.32 -2.01
CA MET A 135 13.84 6.26 -1.82
C MET A 135 15.21 5.58 -1.90
N ILE A 136 15.37 4.41 -1.27
CA ILE A 136 16.61 3.62 -1.36
C ILE A 136 16.87 3.18 -2.80
N SER A 137 15.82 2.78 -3.52
CA SER A 137 15.94 2.31 -4.91
C SER A 137 16.40 3.44 -5.83
N VAL A 138 15.80 4.64 -5.69
CA VAL A 138 16.20 5.83 -6.45
C VAL A 138 17.61 6.29 -6.08
N ALA A 139 17.98 6.27 -4.80
CA ALA A 139 19.34 6.61 -4.39
C ALA A 139 20.39 5.68 -5.02
N ASN A 140 20.09 4.37 -5.11
CA ASN A 140 20.95 3.41 -5.79
C ASN A 140 21.05 3.68 -7.30
N GLU A 141 19.92 4.00 -7.95
CA GLU A 141 19.91 4.34 -9.39
C GLU A 141 20.75 5.60 -9.68
N ILE A 142 20.62 6.64 -8.85
CA ILE A 142 21.41 7.87 -8.98
C ILE A 142 22.89 7.58 -8.75
N ALA A 143 23.23 6.78 -7.73
CA ALA A 143 24.60 6.40 -7.46
C ALA A 143 25.21 5.60 -8.64
N GLU A 144 24.46 4.64 -9.19
CA GLU A 144 24.88 3.84 -10.35
C GLU A 144 25.13 4.72 -11.58
N ALA A 145 24.22 5.66 -11.87
CA ALA A 145 24.40 6.61 -12.97
C ALA A 145 25.62 7.54 -12.78
N GLY A 146 25.99 7.83 -11.53
CA GLY A 146 27.20 8.59 -11.21
C GLY A 146 28.50 7.79 -11.38
N PHE A 147 28.47 6.48 -11.08
CA PHE A 147 29.63 5.59 -11.28
C PHE A 147 29.81 5.21 -12.75
N ASP A 148 28.73 5.09 -13.51
CA ASP A 148 28.73 4.75 -14.93
C ASP A 148 27.86 5.72 -15.74
N PRO A 149 28.42 6.88 -16.13
CA PRO A 149 27.68 7.92 -16.85
C PRO A 149 27.22 7.54 -18.27
N GLN A 150 27.76 6.45 -18.85
CA GLN A 150 27.41 6.00 -20.22
C GLN A 150 27.45 7.12 -21.28
N GLY A 151 28.38 8.09 -21.14
CA GLY A 151 28.55 9.21 -22.07
C GLY A 151 27.59 10.40 -21.86
N ARG A 152 26.78 10.40 -20.81
CA ARG A 152 25.93 11.53 -20.41
C ARG A 152 26.76 12.67 -19.82
N THR A 153 26.28 13.91 -20.00
CA THR A 153 26.88 15.08 -19.37
C THR A 153 26.49 15.16 -17.89
N SER A 154 27.17 16.00 -17.11
CA SER A 154 26.79 16.25 -15.72
C SER A 154 25.41 16.90 -15.58
N GLU A 155 24.98 17.71 -16.56
CA GLU A 155 23.64 18.32 -16.59
C GLU A 155 22.57 17.22 -16.74
N ASP A 156 22.76 16.30 -17.69
CA ASP A 156 21.82 15.18 -17.91
C ASP A 156 21.67 14.28 -16.67
N LEU A 157 22.74 14.09 -15.89
CA LEU A 157 22.70 13.29 -14.66
C LEU A 157 21.94 13.99 -13.53
N LEU A 158 22.07 15.33 -13.42
CA LEU A 158 21.31 16.12 -12.46
C LEU A 158 19.82 16.10 -12.80
N ASP A 159 19.46 16.30 -14.08
CA ASP A 159 18.08 16.23 -14.55
C ASP A 159 17.44 14.86 -14.28
N LEU A 160 18.22 13.78 -14.48
CA LEU A 160 17.77 12.42 -14.13
C LEU A 160 17.50 12.29 -12.63
N ALA A 161 18.41 12.77 -11.78
CA ALA A 161 18.25 12.70 -10.33
C ALA A 161 17.02 13.49 -9.86
N GLU A 162 16.84 14.72 -10.36
CA GLU A 162 15.67 15.55 -10.08
C GLU A 162 14.37 14.86 -10.49
N SER A 163 14.29 14.34 -11.71
CA SER A 163 13.12 13.63 -12.21
C SER A 163 12.78 12.41 -11.35
N ARG A 164 13.79 11.63 -10.93
CA ARG A 164 13.59 10.42 -10.13
C ARG A 164 13.11 10.74 -8.72
N VAL A 165 13.70 11.73 -8.06
CA VAL A 165 13.26 12.17 -6.73
C VAL A 165 11.86 12.77 -6.78
N PHE A 166 11.56 13.56 -7.83
CA PHE A 166 10.25 14.17 -8.00
C PHE A 166 9.13 13.11 -8.20
N LYS A 167 9.40 12.02 -8.93
CA LYS A 167 8.44 10.92 -9.11
C LYS A 167 8.00 10.27 -7.80
N ILE A 168 8.90 10.19 -6.81
CA ILE A 168 8.54 9.70 -5.46
C ILE A 168 7.55 10.66 -4.83
N ALA A 169 7.75 11.98 -4.93
CA ALA A 169 6.83 12.96 -4.37
C ALA A 169 5.46 12.93 -5.08
N GLU A 170 5.45 12.84 -6.42
CA GLU A 170 4.22 12.80 -7.22
C GLU A 170 3.39 11.55 -6.94
N SER A 171 4.01 10.37 -6.88
CA SER A 171 3.32 9.10 -6.61
C SER A 171 2.67 9.04 -5.22
N ARG A 172 3.02 9.98 -4.33
CA ARG A 172 2.54 10.05 -2.95
C ARG A 172 1.65 11.25 -2.68
N ALA A 173 1.59 12.21 -3.60
CA ALA A 173 0.60 13.28 -3.52
C ALA A 173 -0.78 12.66 -3.68
N ASN A 174 -1.59 12.70 -2.62
CA ASN A 174 -2.99 12.34 -2.72
C ASN A 174 -3.64 13.26 -3.79
N LYS A 175 -4.75 12.81 -4.41
CA LYS A 175 -5.53 13.64 -5.35
C LYS A 175 -5.85 15.05 -4.80
N ASP A 176 -5.83 15.20 -3.48
CA ASP A 176 -6.07 16.47 -2.78
C ASP A 176 -4.83 17.37 -2.57
N GLU A 177 -3.60 16.86 -2.66
CA GLU A 177 -2.36 17.61 -2.32
C GLU A 177 -1.47 17.92 -3.53
N GLY A 178 -1.95 17.65 -4.75
CA GLY A 178 -1.33 18.10 -6.00
C GLY A 178 -1.69 19.54 -6.37
N PRO A 179 -1.01 20.14 -7.38
CA PRO A 179 -1.41 21.43 -7.93
C PRO A 179 -2.84 21.35 -8.48
N ARG A 180 -3.77 22.00 -7.78
CA ARG A 180 -5.18 22.07 -8.20
C ARG A 180 -5.36 23.14 -9.26
N ASN A 181 -6.14 22.84 -10.30
CA ASN A 181 -6.46 23.85 -11.30
C ASN A 181 -7.29 24.97 -10.66
N ILE A 182 -6.93 26.23 -10.91
CA ILE A 182 -7.67 27.39 -10.37
C ILE A 182 -9.15 27.33 -10.76
N ALA A 183 -9.49 26.83 -11.95
CA ALA A 183 -10.88 26.67 -12.38
C ALA A 183 -11.66 25.68 -11.49
N GLU A 184 -11.05 24.58 -11.07
CA GLU A 184 -11.68 23.56 -10.22
C GLU A 184 -11.96 24.12 -8.80
N VAL A 185 -11.03 24.90 -8.26
CA VAL A 185 -11.19 25.57 -6.96
C VAL A 185 -12.28 26.63 -7.03
N LEU A 186 -12.36 27.38 -8.12
CA LEU A 186 -13.40 28.39 -8.34
C LEU A 186 -14.78 27.74 -8.46
N ASP A 187 -14.93 26.68 -9.24
CA ASP A 187 -16.20 25.95 -9.39
C ASP A 187 -16.66 25.37 -8.05
N ALA A 188 -15.76 24.72 -7.30
CA ALA A 188 -16.05 24.22 -5.96
C ALA A 188 -16.51 25.34 -5.01
N THR A 189 -15.82 26.49 -5.03
CA THR A 189 -16.13 27.64 -4.17
C THR A 189 -17.48 28.27 -4.53
N VAL A 190 -17.75 28.46 -5.83
CA VAL A 190 -19.04 28.99 -6.32
C VAL A 190 -20.18 28.03 -5.99
N CYS A 191 -19.97 26.72 -6.15
CA CYS A 191 -20.95 25.70 -5.77
C CYS A 191 -21.23 25.71 -4.26
N ALA A 192 -20.18 25.78 -3.43
CA ALA A 192 -20.32 25.89 -1.97
C ALA A 192 -21.08 27.15 -1.55
N TYR A 193 -20.77 28.31 -2.14
CA TYR A 193 -21.50 29.56 -1.88
C TYR A 193 -22.97 29.47 -2.33
N ARG A 194 -23.22 28.81 -3.47
CA ARG A 194 -24.57 28.60 -4.01
C ARG A 194 -25.39 27.63 -3.14
N ALA A 195 -24.75 26.70 -2.43
CA ALA A 195 -25.39 25.81 -1.47
C ALA A 195 -25.61 26.47 -0.10
N ALA A 196 -24.68 27.32 0.35
CA ALA A 196 -24.74 28.01 1.63
C ALA A 196 -25.74 29.19 1.67
N VAL A 197 -26.09 29.78 0.51
CA VAL A 197 -27.09 30.85 0.44
C VAL A 197 -28.51 30.25 0.36
N PRO A 198 -29.32 30.34 1.44
CA PRO A 198 -30.67 29.78 1.42
C PRO A 198 -31.54 30.44 0.35
N ALA A 199 -32.39 29.64 -0.31
CA ALA A 199 -33.23 30.04 -1.44
C ALA A 199 -34.12 31.28 -1.17
N ALA A 200 -34.35 31.62 0.10
CA ALA A 200 -35.09 32.81 0.54
C ALA A 200 -34.38 34.14 0.19
N ALA A 201 -33.05 34.17 0.13
CA ALA A 201 -32.30 35.40 -0.19
C ALA A 201 -32.35 35.77 -1.69
N ARG A 202 -32.64 34.80 -2.57
CA ARG A 202 -32.65 35.00 -4.03
C ARG A 202 -33.90 35.75 -4.55
N ARG A 203 -34.95 35.91 -3.73
CA ARG A 203 -36.20 36.57 -4.15
C ARG A 203 -36.23 38.09 -3.94
N ARG A 204 -35.25 38.70 -3.27
CA ARG A 204 -35.24 40.15 -3.04
C ARG A 204 -34.68 40.99 -4.18
N HIS A 205 -33.81 40.45 -5.05
CA HIS A 205 -33.16 41.25 -6.10
C HIS A 205 -33.90 41.32 -7.45
N ARG A 206 -35.00 40.59 -7.64
CA ARG A 206 -35.72 40.54 -8.95
C ARG A 206 -36.92 41.49 -9.04
N ARG A 207 -37.16 42.35 -8.03
CA ARG A 207 -38.30 43.29 -8.00
C ARG A 207 -37.94 44.75 -8.28
N GLU A 208 -36.68 45.11 -8.48
CA GLU A 208 -36.27 46.53 -8.60
C GLU A 208 -35.95 47.03 -10.02
N TYR A 209 -36.15 46.21 -11.06
CA TYR A 209 -35.99 46.66 -12.47
C TYR A 209 -37.25 46.42 -13.30
N ARG A 210 -38.33 47.11 -12.93
CA ARG A 210 -39.46 47.37 -13.84
C ARG A 210 -39.92 48.81 -13.64
N LEU A 211 -39.18 49.73 -14.26
CA LEU A 211 -39.66 51.00 -14.79
C LEU A 211 -39.10 51.12 -16.21
#